data_AF-A0A8H9G1Q2-F1
#
_entry.id   AF-A0A8H9G1Q2-F1
#
_cell.length_a   1.000
_cell.length_b   1.000
_cell.length_c   1.000
_cell.angle_alpha   90.00
_cell.angle_beta   90.00
_cell.angle_gamma   90.00
#
_symmetry.space_group_name_H-M   'P 1'
#
loop_
_entity.id
_entity.type
_entity.pdbx_description
1 polymer ?
#
loop_
_entity_poly.entity_id
_entity_poly.type
_entity_poly.pdbx_seq_one_letter_code
_entity_poly.pdbx_strand_id
1 'polypeptide(L)'
;MCDKGLCSITPFLSKAKDMISRIDVTDNAKAVIQELVEKHGPLMFYQAGGCCEGTQPQCFEKGGFYPRMNDAMIGLVEGFEFWVDRDLFEYWKFSHFTLDVLEGFGPGGFSLETPMGKTFKIHYRLFTKEELKDLPEVIRNA
;
A
#
# COMPACT_ATOMS: atom_id res chain seq x y z
N MET A 1 -8.80 23.69 -10.73
CA MET A 1 -7.75 22.80 -11.25
C MET A 1 -8.23 21.38 -11.07
N CYS A 2 -8.43 20.64 -12.17
CA CYS A 2 -8.94 19.27 -12.11
C CYS A 2 -7.81 18.38 -11.58
N ASP A 3 -8.01 17.82 -10.39
CA ASP A 3 -7.06 16.97 -9.69
C ASP A 3 -7.00 15.61 -10.43
N LYS A 4 -6.12 15.53 -11.44
CA LYS A 4 -6.08 14.41 -12.39
C LYS A 4 -5.87 13.04 -11.72
N GLY A 5 -5.32 13.01 -10.50
CA GLY A 5 -5.16 11.81 -9.70
C GLY A 5 -6.45 11.29 -9.07
N LEU A 6 -7.37 12.17 -8.65
CA LEU A 6 -8.68 11.76 -8.13
C LEU A 6 -9.56 11.16 -9.24
N CYS A 7 -9.46 11.72 -10.45
CA CYS A 7 -10.29 11.33 -11.59
C CYS A 7 -10.02 9.89 -12.07
N SER A 8 -8.77 9.39 -11.96
CA SER A 8 -8.42 8.01 -12.35
C SER A 8 -8.81 6.96 -11.30
N ILE A 9 -8.92 7.33 -10.03
CA ILE A 9 -9.32 6.42 -8.92
C ILE A 9 -10.81 6.46 -8.61
N THR A 10 -11.55 7.46 -9.09
CA THR A 10 -13.01 7.57 -8.87
C THR A 10 -13.78 6.31 -9.30
N PRO A 11 -13.47 5.67 -10.45
CA PRO A 11 -14.12 4.41 -10.85
C PRO A 11 -13.77 3.24 -9.92
N PHE A 12 -12.55 3.20 -9.37
CA PHE A 12 -12.12 2.19 -8.39
C PHE A 12 -12.88 2.37 -7.07
N LEU A 13 -12.95 3.59 -6.55
CA LEU A 13 -13.69 3.94 -5.34
C LEU A 13 -15.20 3.66 -5.44
N SER A 14 -15.79 3.88 -6.62
CA SER A 14 -17.22 3.65 -6.85
C SER A 14 -17.60 2.16 -6.95
N LYS A 15 -16.70 1.30 -7.42
CA LYS A 15 -16.93 -0.16 -7.51
C LYS A 15 -16.57 -0.90 -6.22
N ALA A 16 -15.62 -0.38 -5.44
CA ALA A 16 -15.08 -1.05 -4.26
C ALA A 16 -16.00 -1.03 -3.03
N LYS A 17 -17.08 -0.24 -3.01
CA LYS A 17 -17.92 -0.03 -1.81
C LYS A 17 -18.59 -1.33 -1.30
N ASP A 18 -18.82 -2.30 -2.19
CA ASP A 18 -19.41 -3.61 -1.86
C ASP A 18 -18.42 -4.78 -2.03
N MET A 19 -17.16 -4.50 -2.38
CA MET A 19 -16.13 -5.50 -2.65
C MET A 19 -15.18 -5.68 -1.46
N ILE A 20 -14.58 -6.86 -1.33
CA ILE A 20 -13.62 -7.13 -0.27
C ILE A 20 -12.31 -6.36 -0.57
N SER A 21 -11.89 -5.51 0.38
CA SER A 21 -10.60 -4.82 0.26
C SER A 21 -9.45 -5.83 0.22
N ARG A 22 -8.41 -5.51 -0.54
CA ARG A 22 -7.16 -6.29 -0.51
C ARG A 22 -6.21 -5.82 0.60
N ILE A 23 -6.42 -4.61 1.10
CA ILE A 23 -5.57 -4.00 2.12
C ILE A 23 -6.40 -3.16 3.09
N ASP A 24 -6.14 -3.34 4.38
CA ASP A 24 -6.59 -2.47 5.45
C ASP A 24 -5.39 -1.85 6.18
N VAL A 25 -5.66 -0.93 7.11
CA VAL A 25 -4.65 -0.26 7.91
C VAL A 25 -5.08 -0.20 9.39
N THR A 26 -4.15 -0.51 10.30
CA THR A 26 -4.38 -0.43 11.75
C THR A 26 -4.41 1.01 12.24
N ASP A 27 -5.07 1.28 13.36
CA ASP A 27 -5.13 2.64 13.91
C ASP A 27 -3.74 3.18 14.30
N ASN A 28 -2.80 2.30 14.70
CA ASN A 28 -1.41 2.69 14.95
C ASN A 28 -0.74 3.19 13.67
N ALA A 29 -0.90 2.46 12.55
CA ALA A 29 -0.37 2.88 11.27
C ALA A 29 -1.07 4.17 10.78
N LYS A 30 -2.39 4.31 10.93
CA LYS A 30 -3.11 5.55 10.58
C LYS A 30 -2.53 6.77 11.29
N ALA A 31 -2.24 6.67 12.59
CA ALA A 31 -1.65 7.78 13.35
C ALA A 31 -0.29 8.22 12.78
N VAL A 32 0.55 7.25 12.39
CA VAL A 32 1.85 7.55 11.75
C VAL A 32 1.64 8.16 10.36
N ILE A 33 0.71 7.62 9.57
CA ILE A 33 0.39 8.16 8.25
C ILE A 33 -0.07 9.62 8.37
N GLN A 34 -0.91 9.96 9.35
CA GLN A 34 -1.35 11.34 9.57
C GLN A 34 -0.19 12.28 9.87
N GLU A 35 0.72 11.90 10.78
CA GLU A 35 1.93 12.69 11.08
C GLU A 35 2.82 12.88 9.84
N LEU A 36 2.97 11.84 9.02
CA LEU A 36 3.71 11.92 7.77
C LEU A 36 3.02 12.84 6.75
N VAL A 37 1.70 12.79 6.62
CA VAL A 37 0.93 13.67 5.71
C VAL A 37 1.08 15.14 6.13
N GLU A 38 1.02 15.44 7.43
CA GLU A 38 1.20 16.81 7.92
C GLU A 38 2.57 17.39 7.56
N LYS A 39 3.60 16.54 7.53
CA LYS A 39 5.00 16.95 7.28
C LYS A 39 5.40 16.93 5.80
N HIS A 40 4.88 15.96 5.03
CA HIS A 40 5.33 15.64 3.67
C HIS A 40 4.27 15.87 2.60
N GLY A 41 3.01 16.09 3.00
CA GLY A 41 1.89 16.21 2.08
C GLY A 41 1.43 14.85 1.54
N PRO A 42 0.94 14.76 0.28
CA PRO A 42 0.42 13.52 -0.27
C PRO A 42 1.47 12.40 -0.31
N LEU A 43 1.07 11.20 0.08
CA LEU A 43 1.95 10.03 0.20
C LEU A 43 1.67 8.97 -0.87
N MET A 44 2.55 7.98 -0.93
CA MET A 44 2.32 6.69 -1.57
C MET A 44 3.06 5.58 -0.83
N PHE A 45 2.61 4.35 -0.98
CA PHE A 45 3.21 3.17 -0.38
C PHE A 45 3.65 2.19 -1.45
N TYR A 46 4.76 1.52 -1.19
CA TYR A 46 5.30 0.52 -2.11
C TYR A 46 5.96 -0.62 -1.34
N GLN A 47 5.69 -1.85 -1.73
CA GLN A 47 6.33 -3.04 -1.18
C GLN A 47 7.08 -3.78 -2.29
N ALA A 48 8.41 -3.75 -2.19
CA ALA A 48 9.29 -4.42 -3.15
C ALA A 48 9.31 -5.94 -2.93
N GLY A 49 9.48 -6.68 -4.02
CA GLY A 49 9.85 -8.09 -4.00
C GLY A 49 11.37 -8.26 -4.13
N GLY A 50 11.96 -9.23 -3.42
CA GLY A 50 13.38 -9.58 -3.55
C GLY A 50 14.14 -9.70 -2.22
N CYS A 51 15.41 -10.12 -2.33
CA CYS A 51 16.26 -10.48 -1.18
C CYS A 51 17.00 -9.28 -0.54
N CYS A 52 17.21 -8.18 -1.29
CA CYS A 52 18.19 -7.16 -0.91
C CYS A 52 17.69 -6.07 0.07
N GLU A 53 16.41 -5.71 0.05
CA GLU A 53 15.84 -4.64 0.93
C GLU A 53 14.78 -5.18 1.92
N GLY A 54 14.52 -6.49 1.91
CA GLY A 54 13.41 -7.09 2.63
C GLY A 54 12.06 -6.73 2.01
N THR A 55 11.05 -7.54 2.30
CA THR A 55 9.68 -7.36 1.82
C THR A 55 8.90 -6.33 2.64
N GLN A 56 9.57 -5.35 3.25
CA GLN A 56 8.90 -4.36 4.08
C GLN A 56 8.13 -3.35 3.22
N PRO A 57 6.91 -2.98 3.61
CA PRO A 57 6.23 -1.85 3.00
C PRO A 57 6.98 -0.56 3.34
N GLN A 58 7.18 0.28 2.33
CA GLN A 58 7.83 1.58 2.46
C GLN A 58 6.84 2.70 2.10
N CYS A 59 6.99 3.85 2.74
CA CYS A 59 6.21 5.06 2.54
C CYS A 59 7.08 6.16 1.93
N PHE A 60 6.56 6.81 0.89
CA PHE A 60 7.21 7.89 0.15
C PHE A 60 6.26 9.06 -0.05
N GLU A 61 6.81 10.24 -0.38
CA GLU A 61 6.02 11.32 -0.98
C GLU A 61 5.42 10.84 -2.30
N LYS A 62 4.21 11.31 -2.64
CA LYS A 62 3.57 10.96 -3.92
C LYS A 62 4.48 11.36 -5.08
N GLY A 63 4.88 10.37 -5.89
CA GLY A 63 5.80 10.55 -7.02
C GLY A 63 7.29 10.50 -6.65
N GLY A 64 7.63 10.29 -5.38
CA GLY A 64 9.00 10.03 -4.92
C GLY A 64 9.50 8.62 -5.24
N PHE A 65 8.59 7.70 -5.53
CA PHE A 65 8.88 6.37 -6.08
C PHE A 65 8.00 6.10 -7.30
N TYR A 66 8.54 5.39 -8.29
CA TYR A 66 7.81 5.02 -9.50
C TYR A 66 7.60 3.51 -9.53
N PRO A 67 6.35 3.01 -9.44
CA PRO A 67 6.06 1.60 -9.68
C PRO A 67 6.64 1.14 -11.01
N ARG A 68 7.14 -0.09 -11.06
CA ARG A 68 7.72 -0.68 -12.27
C ARG A 68 6.61 -1.25 -13.14
N MET A 69 6.97 -1.61 -14.38
CA MET A 69 6.03 -2.21 -15.32
C MET A 69 5.36 -3.45 -14.71
N ASN A 70 4.03 -3.49 -14.75
CA ASN A 70 3.16 -4.53 -14.21
C ASN A 70 3.11 -4.68 -12.68
N ASP A 71 3.72 -3.75 -11.93
CA ASP A 71 3.46 -3.66 -10.48
C ASP A 71 1.96 -3.38 -10.25
N ALA A 72 1.44 -3.86 -9.12
CA ALA A 72 0.01 -3.87 -8.83
C ALA A 72 -0.34 -2.87 -7.72
N MET A 73 -1.25 -1.93 -8.00
CA MET A 73 -1.94 -1.15 -6.96
C MET A 73 -3.07 -2.00 -6.42
N ILE A 74 -2.96 -2.40 -5.15
CA ILE A 74 -3.88 -3.35 -4.52
C ILE A 74 -5.00 -2.67 -3.76
N GLY A 75 -4.85 -1.39 -3.43
CA GLY A 75 -5.87 -0.59 -2.75
C GLY A 75 -5.31 0.72 -2.22
N LEU A 76 -6.09 1.35 -1.35
CA LEU A 76 -5.74 2.61 -0.72
C LEU A 76 -5.58 2.42 0.80
N VAL A 77 -4.60 3.09 1.38
CA VAL A 77 -4.43 3.24 2.83
C VAL A 77 -4.54 4.71 3.17
N GLU A 78 -5.53 5.09 3.98
CA GLU A 78 -5.85 6.50 4.27
C GLU A 78 -5.98 7.39 3.01
N GLY A 79 -6.47 6.82 1.91
CA GLY A 79 -6.63 7.51 0.62
C GLY A 79 -5.40 7.53 -0.29
N PHE A 80 -4.27 6.97 0.15
CA PHE A 80 -3.03 6.89 -0.63
C PHE A 80 -2.82 5.52 -1.24
N GLU A 81 -2.29 5.48 -2.46
CA GLU A 81 -2.07 4.24 -3.20
C GLU A 81 -1.05 3.32 -2.50
N PHE A 82 -1.39 2.04 -2.41
CA PHE A 82 -0.48 0.99 -1.98
C PHE A 82 -0.13 0.06 -3.14
N TRP A 83 1.13 0.10 -3.55
CA TRP A 83 1.67 -0.65 -4.67
C TRP A 83 2.50 -1.84 -4.21
N VAL A 84 2.47 -2.92 -4.97
CA VAL A 84 3.23 -4.15 -4.72
C VAL A 84 3.96 -4.54 -6.00
N ASP A 85 5.23 -4.93 -5.85
CA ASP A 85 6.00 -5.56 -6.92
C ASP A 85 5.20 -6.67 -7.63
N ARG A 86 5.32 -6.76 -8.96
CA ARG A 86 4.59 -7.76 -9.77
C ARG A 86 4.76 -9.19 -9.23
N ASP A 87 6.00 -9.62 -9.01
CA ASP A 87 6.27 -11.03 -8.70
C ASP A 87 5.84 -11.35 -7.25
N LEU A 88 6.03 -10.39 -6.34
CA LEU A 88 5.49 -10.44 -4.99
C LEU A 88 3.95 -10.51 -5.03
N PHE A 89 3.30 -9.69 -5.84
CA PHE A 89 1.83 -9.73 -5.98
C PHE A 89 1.36 -11.10 -6.48
N GLU A 90 2.02 -11.71 -7.47
CA GLU A 90 1.61 -13.03 -7.96
C GLU A 90 1.66 -14.11 -6.87
N TYR A 91 2.63 -14.01 -5.95
CA TYR A 91 2.71 -14.89 -4.79
C TYR A 91 1.62 -14.59 -3.75
N TRP A 92 1.32 -13.30 -3.52
CA TRP A 92 0.47 -12.85 -2.41
C TRP A 92 -0.98 -12.51 -2.78
N LYS A 93 -1.37 -12.60 -4.06
CA LYS A 93 -2.70 -12.18 -4.57
C LYS A 93 -3.92 -12.83 -3.90
N PHE A 94 -3.70 -13.94 -3.21
CA PHE A 94 -4.72 -14.68 -2.44
C PHE A 94 -4.71 -14.33 -0.94
N SER A 95 -4.00 -13.28 -0.55
CA SER A 95 -3.91 -12.82 0.84
C SER A 95 -4.47 -11.41 1.00
N HIS A 96 -5.17 -11.21 2.11
CA HIS A 96 -5.52 -9.90 2.62
C HIS A 96 -4.34 -9.29 3.35
N PHE A 97 -4.04 -8.03 3.08
CA PHE A 97 -2.96 -7.29 3.74
C PHE A 97 -3.54 -6.39 4.82
N THR A 98 -2.84 -6.28 5.94
CA THR A 98 -3.12 -5.24 6.94
C THR A 98 -1.83 -4.51 7.23
N LEU A 99 -1.77 -3.25 6.78
CA LEU A 99 -0.67 -2.34 7.06
C LEU A 99 -0.70 -1.94 8.53
N ASP A 100 0.40 -2.20 9.21
CA ASP A 100 0.62 -1.86 10.61
C ASP A 100 2.00 -1.21 10.76
N VAL A 101 2.30 -0.73 11.96
CA VAL A 101 3.57 -0.10 12.29
C VAL A 101 4.14 -0.68 13.58
N LEU A 102 5.46 -0.76 13.66
CA LEU A 102 6.18 -1.15 14.87
C LEU A 102 7.27 -0.14 15.21
N GLU A 103 7.66 -0.13 16.48
CA GLU A 103 8.80 0.65 16.98
C GLU A 103 10.11 -0.04 16.59
N GLY A 104 11.03 0.70 16.00
CA GLY A 104 12.34 0.25 15.56
C GLY A 104 12.67 0.63 14.13
N PHE A 105 13.90 0.32 13.73
CA PHE A 105 14.41 0.56 12.38
C PHE A 105 14.29 -0.72 11.55
N GLY A 106 13.54 -0.65 10.46
CA GLY A 106 13.51 -1.71 9.46
C GLY A 106 14.80 -1.73 8.60
N PRO A 107 15.08 -2.83 7.88
CA PRO A 107 16.15 -2.90 6.87
C PRO A 107 16.05 -1.83 5.76
N GLY A 108 14.90 -1.20 5.56
CA GLY A 108 14.70 -0.15 4.55
C GLY A 108 14.95 1.27 5.07
N GLY A 109 16.06 1.89 4.63
CA GLY A 109 16.46 3.24 5.07
C GLY A 109 15.74 4.41 4.39
N PHE A 110 14.93 4.15 3.36
CA PHE A 110 14.33 5.18 2.52
C PHE A 110 12.89 5.57 2.90
N SER A 111 12.27 4.82 3.81
CA SER A 111 10.89 5.06 4.23
C SER A 111 10.75 6.31 5.11
N LEU A 112 9.69 7.09 4.93
CA LEU A 112 9.52 8.38 5.61
C LEU A 112 9.35 8.30 7.12
N GLU A 113 8.85 7.18 7.66
CA GLU A 113 8.71 6.96 9.11
C GLU A 113 10.03 6.57 9.79
N THR A 114 11.06 6.18 9.02
CA THR A 114 12.34 5.70 9.57
C THR A 114 12.99 6.70 10.54
N PRO A 115 13.06 8.03 10.27
CA PRO A 115 13.59 9.01 11.23
C PRO A 115 12.80 9.15 12.53
N MET A 116 11.56 8.63 12.58
CA MET A 116 10.72 8.61 13.76
C MET A 116 10.98 7.37 14.63
N GLY A 117 11.94 6.52 14.24
CA GLY A 117 12.22 5.25 14.93
C GLY A 117 11.10 4.23 14.76
N LYS A 118 10.37 4.28 13.64
CA LYS A 118 9.27 3.38 13.32
C LYS A 118 9.54 2.63 12.02
N THR A 119 8.81 1.55 11.79
CA THR A 119 8.83 0.85 10.50
C THR A 119 7.46 0.22 10.20
N PHE A 120 6.96 0.41 8.98
CA PHE A 120 5.74 -0.25 8.54
C PHE A 120 5.95 -1.76 8.33
N LYS A 121 4.88 -2.53 8.54
CA LYS A 121 4.84 -3.97 8.32
C LYS A 121 3.48 -4.42 7.78
N ILE A 122 3.47 -5.55 7.10
CA ILE A 122 2.25 -6.22 6.67
C ILE A 122 1.96 -7.41 7.57
N HIS A 123 0.77 -7.45 8.17
CA HIS A 123 0.16 -8.70 8.57
C HIS A 123 -0.63 -9.26 7.40
N TYR A 124 -0.67 -10.59 7.27
CA TYR A 124 -1.42 -11.23 6.20
C TYR A 124 -2.28 -12.37 6.72
N ARG A 125 -3.38 -12.60 6.01
CA ARG A 125 -4.20 -13.80 6.12
C ARG A 125 -4.62 -14.23 4.72
N LEU A 126 -4.85 -15.52 4.52
CA LEU A 126 -5.45 -15.98 3.27
C LEU A 126 -6.91 -15.52 3.19
N PHE A 127 -7.34 -15.19 1.98
CA PHE A 127 -8.76 -15.02 1.70
C PHE A 127 -9.50 -16.36 1.80
N THR A 128 -10.74 -16.29 2.27
CA THR A 128 -11.71 -17.38 2.14
C THR A 128 -12.16 -17.53 0.69
N LYS A 129 -12.77 -18.67 0.35
CA LYS A 129 -13.26 -18.92 -1.01
C LYS A 129 -14.36 -17.94 -1.43
N GLU A 130 -15.11 -17.44 -0.46
CA GLU A 130 -16.16 -16.45 -0.62
C GLU A 130 -15.54 -15.09 -0.93
N GLU A 131 -14.59 -14.63 -0.12
CA GLU A 131 -13.88 -13.36 -0.34
C GLU A 131 -13.18 -13.31 -1.71
N LEU A 132 -12.59 -14.43 -2.17
CA LEU A 132 -11.94 -14.52 -3.48
C LEU A 132 -12.87 -14.18 -4.66
N LYS A 133 -14.19 -14.39 -4.52
CA LYS A 133 -15.16 -14.11 -5.59
C LYS A 133 -15.46 -12.62 -5.71
N ASP A 134 -15.25 -11.88 -4.62
CA ASP A 134 -15.66 -10.48 -4.47
C ASP A 134 -14.44 -9.55 -4.37
N LEU A 135 -13.26 -9.97 -4.85
CA LEU A 135 -12.06 -9.14 -4.87
C LEU A 135 -12.08 -8.15 -6.04
N PRO A 136 -11.68 -6.89 -5.83
CA PRO A 136 -11.48 -5.95 -6.92
C PRO A 136 -10.31 -6.40 -7.80
N GLU A 137 -10.39 -6.07 -9.09
CA GLU A 137 -9.24 -6.09 -9.97
C GLU A 137 -8.20 -5.06 -9.48
N VAL A 138 -6.94 -5.44 -9.58
CA VAL A 138 -5.82 -4.52 -9.27
C VAL A 138 -5.51 -3.66 -10.47
N ILE A 139 -5.06 -2.42 -10.23
CA ILE A 139 -4.54 -1.59 -11.31
C ILE A 139 -3.10 -2.00 -11.56
N ARG A 140 -2.77 -2.33 -12.81
CA ARG A 140 -1.40 -2.63 -13.24
C ARG A 140 -0.76 -1.38 -13.80
N ASN A 141 0.46 -1.11 -13.38
CA ASN A 141 1.27 -0.05 -13.97
C ASN A 141 1.69 -0.45 -15.39
N ALA A 142 1.52 0.47 -16.35
CA ALA A 142 1.77 0.25 -17.77
C ALA A 142 3.26 0.29 -18.14
#